data_AF-A0AAD7UYP6-F1
#
_entry.id   AF-A0AAD7UYP6-F1
#
_cell.length_a   1.000
_cell.length_b   1.000
_cell.length_c   1.000
_cell.angle_alpha   90.00
_cell.angle_beta   90.00
_cell.angle_gamma   90.00
#
_symmetry.space_group_name_H-M   'P 1'
#
loop_
_entity.id
_entity.type
_entity.pdbx_description
1 polymer ?
#
loop_
_entity_poly.entity_id
_entity_poly.type
_entity_poly.pdbx_seq_one_letter_code
_entity_poly.pdbx_strand_id
1 'polypeptide(L)'
;MARPTCCCCISLRTGALIVAALCVIGDGLSLLFSVFSHWESPVGDPIPFLGHLLKVLYMCLAVCLSVVGFIGARKRNAKLLQIFTIFLIFDFLLNLAVLIIGVAMAEDIFKDIICPNEDVTTLDGNDQCIPNATFIWIAVISLLVGFSLHLYCIYVIYRYTSMVTWCESEESQALLLPSDEQEHTTKGLSKKIDRFFIKKAESSETA
;
A
#
# COMPACT_ATOMS: atom_id res chain seq x y z
N MET A 1 -38.38 2.62 -0.27
CA MET A 1 -38.35 2.26 -1.70
C MET A 1 -37.18 3.00 -2.35
N ALA A 2 -36.53 2.35 -3.31
CA ALA A 2 -35.28 2.73 -4.01
C ALA A 2 -34.03 2.87 -3.14
N ARG A 3 -33.26 1.77 -3.02
CA ARG A 3 -31.81 1.86 -2.75
C ARG A 3 -31.16 2.36 -4.05
N PRO A 4 -30.52 3.54 -4.09
CA PRO A 4 -29.76 3.92 -5.27
C PRO A 4 -28.55 3.00 -5.38
N THR A 5 -28.66 1.96 -6.19
CA THR A 5 -27.55 1.13 -6.63
C THR A 5 -26.70 1.93 -7.59
N CYS A 6 -25.65 2.58 -7.07
CA CYS A 6 -24.61 3.17 -7.90
C CYS A 6 -23.83 2.02 -8.57
N CYS A 7 -24.09 1.83 -9.88
CA CYS A 7 -23.79 0.62 -10.64
C CYS A 7 -22.40 0.59 -11.31
N CYS A 8 -21.46 1.42 -10.86
CA CYS A 8 -20.07 1.43 -11.36
C CYS A 8 -19.01 1.33 -10.26
N CYS A 9 -19.38 0.90 -9.05
CA CYS A 9 -18.41 0.63 -8.01
C CYS A 9 -17.92 -0.81 -8.17
N ILE A 10 -16.69 -1.00 -8.67
CA ILE A 10 -15.91 -2.18 -8.29
C ILE A 10 -16.16 -2.37 -6.79
N SER A 11 -16.73 -3.51 -6.40
CA SER A 11 -17.07 -3.70 -5.00
C SER A 11 -15.78 -3.48 -4.21
N LEU A 12 -15.83 -2.72 -3.12
CA LEU A 12 -14.63 -2.40 -2.32
C LEU A 12 -13.86 -3.68 -1.94
N ARG A 13 -14.59 -4.79 -1.84
CA ARG A 13 -14.11 -6.16 -1.71
C ARG A 13 -13.29 -6.65 -2.91
N THR A 14 -13.76 -6.46 -4.14
CA THR A 14 -13.03 -6.82 -5.37
C THR A 14 -11.75 -6.00 -5.47
N GLY A 15 -11.79 -4.70 -5.12
CA GLY A 15 -10.60 -3.86 -5.03
C GLY A 15 -9.58 -4.41 -4.03
N ALA A 16 -9.99 -4.70 -2.80
CA ALA A 16 -9.09 -5.28 -1.79
C ALA A 16 -8.54 -6.66 -2.19
N LEU A 17 -9.33 -7.51 -2.85
CA LEU A 17 -8.88 -8.81 -3.36
C LEU A 17 -7.86 -8.67 -4.50
N ILE A 18 -8.10 -7.75 -5.44
CA ILE A 18 -7.18 -7.48 -6.55
C ILE A 18 -5.86 -6.95 -6.00
N VAL A 19 -5.90 -5.98 -5.08
CA VAL A 19 -4.69 -5.41 -4.48
C VAL A 19 -3.93 -6.50 -3.71
N ALA A 20 -4.60 -7.30 -2.87
CA ALA A 20 -3.93 -8.38 -2.15
C ALA A 20 -3.33 -9.44 -3.09
N ALA A 21 -4.01 -9.78 -4.19
CA ALA A 21 -3.47 -10.69 -5.19
C ALA A 21 -2.25 -10.11 -5.92
N LEU A 22 -2.30 -8.82 -6.26
CA LEU A 22 -1.15 -8.12 -6.86
C LEU A 22 0.04 -8.04 -5.91
N CYS A 23 -0.18 -7.83 -4.60
CA CYS A 23 0.89 -7.89 -3.60
C CYS A 23 1.49 -9.30 -3.54
N VAL A 24 0.69 -10.37 -3.49
CA VAL A 24 1.21 -11.75 -3.48
C VAL A 24 2.06 -12.04 -4.72
N ILE A 25 1.59 -11.63 -5.90
CA ILE A 25 2.33 -11.85 -7.16
C ILE A 25 3.59 -10.99 -7.18
N GLY A 26 3.48 -9.71 -6.79
CA GLY A 26 4.60 -8.77 -6.75
C GLY A 26 5.70 -9.22 -5.80
N ASP A 27 5.35 -9.44 -4.53
CA ASP A 27 6.28 -9.89 -3.49
C ASP A 27 6.88 -11.26 -3.85
N GLY A 28 6.07 -12.16 -4.42
CA GLY A 28 6.52 -13.48 -4.86
C GLY A 28 7.53 -13.41 -6.01
N LEU A 29 7.26 -12.58 -7.02
CA LEU A 29 8.18 -12.37 -8.14
C LEU A 29 9.46 -11.66 -7.68
N SER A 30 9.36 -10.67 -6.78
CA SER A 30 10.51 -9.98 -6.21
C SER A 30 11.37 -10.91 -5.36
N LEU A 31 10.76 -11.84 -4.61
CA LEU A 31 11.47 -12.88 -3.87
C LEU A 31 12.20 -13.83 -4.81
N LEU A 32 11.52 -14.34 -5.85
CA LEU A 32 12.13 -15.21 -6.86
C LEU A 32 13.33 -14.52 -7.50
N PHE A 33 13.15 -13.29 -7.98
CA PHE A 33 14.22 -12.52 -8.60
C PHE A 33 15.40 -12.29 -7.65
N SER A 34 15.14 -11.97 -6.37
CA SER A 34 16.20 -11.79 -5.38
C SER A 34 17.00 -13.09 -5.16
N VAL A 35 16.34 -14.24 -5.13
CA VAL A 35 17.02 -15.54 -4.98
C VAL A 35 17.86 -15.89 -6.22
N PHE A 36 17.32 -15.67 -7.43
CA PHE A 36 18.05 -15.93 -8.67
C PHE A 36 19.27 -15.02 -8.84
N SER A 37 19.10 -13.72 -8.60
CA SER A 37 20.20 -12.74 -8.70
C SER A 37 21.37 -13.04 -7.76
N HIS A 38 21.10 -13.66 -6.60
CA HIS A 38 22.16 -14.07 -5.68
C HIS A 38 22.92 -15.31 -6.17
N TRP A 39 22.24 -16.24 -6.85
CA TRP A 39 22.85 -17.44 -7.41
C TRP A 39 23.80 -17.15 -8.58
N GLU A 40 23.49 -16.14 -9.39
CA GLU A 40 24.31 -15.71 -10.52
C GLU A 40 25.43 -14.73 -10.15
N SER A 41 25.44 -14.21 -8.92
CA SER A 41 26.47 -13.27 -8.51
C SER A 41 27.82 -14.01 -8.36
N PRO A 42 28.88 -13.61 -9.09
CA PRO A 42 30.18 -14.25 -8.98
C PRO A 42 30.67 -14.15 -7.53
N VAL A 43 31.20 -15.26 -7.02
CA VAL A 43 31.64 -15.54 -5.64
C VAL A 43 32.70 -14.56 -5.09
N GLY A 44 33.04 -13.49 -5.82
CA GLY A 44 34.15 -12.58 -5.54
C GLY A 44 33.79 -11.33 -4.72
N ASP A 45 32.55 -10.83 -4.78
CA ASP A 45 32.19 -9.60 -4.07
C ASP A 45 31.46 -9.93 -2.76
N PRO A 46 32.01 -9.56 -1.59
CA PRO A 46 31.34 -9.71 -0.32
C PRO A 46 30.23 -8.66 -0.20
N ILE A 47 29.18 -8.79 -1.00
CA ILE A 47 27.87 -8.22 -0.64
C ILE A 47 27.62 -8.73 0.77
N PRO A 48 27.40 -7.86 1.77
CA PRO A 48 27.34 -8.28 3.16
C PRO A 48 26.24 -9.34 3.28
N PHE A 49 26.65 -10.60 3.46
CA PHE A 49 25.78 -11.78 3.50
C PHE A 49 24.58 -11.55 4.42
N LEU A 50 24.80 -10.83 5.52
CA LEU A 50 23.79 -10.41 6.47
C LEU A 50 22.70 -9.51 5.87
N GLY A 51 23.06 -8.54 5.02
CA GLY A 51 22.10 -7.65 4.36
C GLY A 51 21.22 -8.39 3.35
N HIS A 52 21.80 -9.34 2.60
CA HIS A 52 21.03 -10.17 1.68
C HIS A 52 20.08 -11.12 2.43
N LEU A 53 20.57 -11.78 3.49
CA LEU A 53 19.73 -12.64 4.33
C LEU A 53 18.55 -11.87 4.94
N LEU A 54 18.79 -10.65 5.44
CA LEU A 54 17.74 -9.79 5.99
C LEU A 54 16.71 -9.39 4.94
N LYS A 55 17.15 -9.06 3.71
CA LYS A 55 16.27 -8.77 2.58
C LYS A 55 15.40 -9.97 2.22
N VAL A 56 15.98 -11.16 2.10
CA VAL A 56 15.21 -12.39 1.79
C VAL A 56 14.21 -12.71 2.89
N LEU A 57 14.62 -12.58 4.16
CA LEU A 57 13.71 -12.78 5.30
C LEU A 57 12.54 -11.80 5.27
N TYR A 58 12.81 -10.52 5.00
CA TYR A 58 11.78 -9.50 4.83
C TYR A 58 10.79 -9.86 3.72
N MET A 59 11.30 -10.26 2.55
CA MET A 59 10.47 -10.67 1.41
C MET A 59 9.60 -11.89 1.73
N CYS A 60 10.15 -12.89 2.45
CA CYS A 60 9.37 -14.03 2.90
C CYS A 60 8.21 -13.61 3.83
N LEU A 61 8.47 -12.68 4.76
CA LEU A 61 7.44 -12.14 5.65
C LEU A 61 6.38 -11.35 4.87
N ALA A 62 6.80 -10.55 3.89
CA ALA A 62 5.90 -9.79 3.02
C ALA A 62 4.94 -10.73 2.27
N VAL A 63 5.45 -11.78 1.63
CA VAL A 63 4.61 -12.79 0.95
C VAL A 63 3.62 -13.44 1.92
N CYS A 64 4.06 -13.86 3.11
CA CYS A 64 3.19 -14.45 4.12
C CYS A 64 2.06 -13.51 4.54
N LEU A 65 2.37 -12.23 4.79
CA LEU A 65 1.39 -11.22 5.21
C LEU A 65 0.45 -10.83 4.07
N SER A 66 0.93 -10.80 2.83
CA SER A 66 0.10 -10.62 1.62
C SER A 66 -0.91 -11.77 1.46
N VAL A 67 -0.51 -13.02 1.74
CA VAL A 67 -1.44 -14.17 1.77
C VAL A 67 -2.46 -14.04 2.91
N VAL A 68 -2.04 -13.60 4.09
CA VAL A 68 -2.96 -13.32 5.22
C VAL A 68 -3.97 -12.22 4.84
N GLY A 69 -3.53 -11.16 4.18
CA GLY A 69 -4.38 -10.10 3.64
C GLY A 69 -5.40 -10.62 2.64
N PHE A 70 -4.98 -11.50 1.72
CA PHE A 70 -5.87 -12.14 0.76
C PHE A 70 -6.92 -13.03 1.45
N ILE A 71 -6.51 -13.85 2.42
CA ILE A 71 -7.44 -14.69 3.20
C ILE A 71 -8.40 -13.81 4.01
N GLY A 72 -7.90 -12.73 4.62
CA GLY A 72 -8.70 -11.76 5.37
C GLY A 72 -9.77 -11.10 4.50
N ALA A 73 -9.39 -10.64 3.30
CA ALA A 73 -10.31 -10.05 2.33
C ALA A 73 -11.36 -11.07 1.85
N ARG A 74 -10.98 -12.33 1.65
CA ARG A 74 -11.88 -13.41 1.23
C ARG A 74 -12.87 -13.82 2.33
N LYS A 75 -12.39 -14.01 3.56
CA LYS A 75 -13.17 -14.47 4.72
C LYS A 75 -13.89 -13.33 5.47
N ARG A 76 -13.69 -12.06 5.08
CA ARG A 76 -14.21 -10.87 5.79
C ARG A 76 -13.85 -10.82 7.27
N ASN A 77 -12.66 -11.33 7.62
CA ASN A 77 -12.21 -11.33 9.00
C ASN A 77 -11.51 -9.99 9.31
N ALA A 78 -12.13 -9.14 10.12
CA ALA A 78 -11.62 -7.80 10.42
C ALA A 78 -10.21 -7.83 11.02
N LYS A 79 -9.90 -8.82 11.86
CA LYS A 79 -8.59 -8.93 12.54
C LYS A 79 -7.45 -9.18 11.55
N LEU A 80 -7.65 -10.07 10.58
CA LEU A 80 -6.63 -10.37 9.56
C LEU A 80 -6.41 -9.18 8.63
N LEU A 81 -7.50 -8.50 8.25
CA LEU A 81 -7.46 -7.27 7.44
C LEU A 81 -6.75 -6.13 8.18
N GLN A 82 -6.95 -5.99 9.49
CA GLN A 82 -6.28 -4.98 10.31
C GLN A 82 -4.78 -5.25 10.41
N ILE A 83 -4.35 -6.50 10.66
CA ILE A 83 -2.92 -6.87 10.65
C ILE A 83 -2.29 -6.55 9.30
N PHE A 84 -2.96 -6.91 8.20
CA PHE A 84 -2.48 -6.60 6.86
C PHE A 84 -2.39 -5.10 6.58
N THR A 85 -3.37 -4.31 7.03
CA THR A 85 -3.37 -2.85 6.88
C THR A 85 -2.21 -2.22 7.64
N ILE A 86 -1.96 -2.64 8.88
CA ILE A 86 -0.82 -2.16 9.70
C ILE A 86 0.49 -2.50 9.01
N PHE A 87 0.61 -3.72 8.49
CA PHE A 87 1.80 -4.15 7.75
C PHE A 87 2.07 -3.28 6.53
N LEU A 88 1.05 -2.99 5.71
CA LEU A 88 1.22 -2.12 4.53
C LEU A 88 1.64 -0.69 4.87
N ILE A 89 1.14 -0.14 5.99
CA ILE A 89 1.59 1.17 6.48
C ILE A 89 3.05 1.10 6.91
N PHE A 90 3.43 0.05 7.64
CA PHE A 90 4.81 -0.14 8.07
C PHE A 90 5.77 -0.32 6.88
N ASP A 91 5.40 -1.13 5.89
CA ASP A 91 6.14 -1.33 4.65
C ASP A 91 6.31 0.01 3.89
N PHE A 92 5.26 0.81 3.78
CA PHE A 92 5.35 2.14 3.17
C PHE A 92 6.33 3.06 3.91
N LEU A 93 6.30 3.09 5.24
CA LEU A 93 7.22 3.89 6.05
C LEU A 93 8.66 3.40 5.93
N LEU A 94 8.87 2.08 5.86
CA LEU A 94 10.18 1.50 5.64
C LEU A 94 10.73 1.90 4.26
N ASN A 95 9.92 1.77 3.21
CA ASN A 95 10.30 2.19 1.86
C ASN A 95 10.59 3.69 1.78
N LEU A 96 9.82 4.52 2.48
CA LEU A 96 10.06 5.95 2.58
C LEU A 96 11.38 6.26 3.31
N ALA A 97 11.68 5.56 4.41
CA ALA A 97 12.94 5.73 5.14
C ALA A 97 14.14 5.32 4.28
N VAL A 98 14.06 4.19 3.57
CA VAL A 98 15.10 3.75 2.63
C VAL A 98 15.29 4.77 1.51
N LEU A 99 14.22 5.34 0.98
CA LEU A 99 14.31 6.41 -0.02
C LEU A 99 15.04 7.64 0.53
N ILE A 100 14.66 8.13 1.71
CA ILE A 100 15.28 9.30 2.34
C ILE A 100 16.78 9.05 2.60
N ILE A 101 17.13 7.89 3.15
CA ILE A 101 18.53 7.50 3.37
C ILE A 101 19.27 7.40 2.04
N GLY A 102 18.65 6.79 1.04
CA GLY A 102 19.22 6.67 -0.31
C GLY A 102 19.52 8.03 -0.93
N VAL A 103 18.58 8.98 -0.85
CA VAL A 103 18.76 10.35 -1.35
C VAL A 103 19.84 11.09 -0.56
N ALA A 104 19.85 10.97 0.78
CA ALA A 104 20.84 11.61 1.63
C ALA A 104 22.27 11.10 1.37
N MET A 105 22.43 9.78 1.15
CA MET A 105 23.72 9.18 0.78
C MET A 105 24.09 9.44 -0.68
N ALA A 106 23.10 9.69 -1.54
CA ALA A 106 23.35 9.95 -2.95
C ALA A 106 23.86 11.37 -3.21
N GLU A 107 23.72 12.33 -2.29
CA GLU A 107 24.33 13.66 -2.45
C GLU A 107 25.86 13.56 -2.66
N ASP A 108 26.51 12.59 -2.00
CA ASP A 108 27.95 12.33 -2.18
C ASP A 108 28.25 11.59 -3.50
N ILE A 109 27.37 10.68 -3.92
CA ILE A 109 27.54 9.86 -5.14
C ILE A 109 27.24 10.64 -6.42
N PHE A 110 26.20 11.48 -6.41
CA PHE A 110 25.84 12.32 -7.56
C PHE A 110 26.91 13.38 -7.84
N LYS A 111 27.70 13.78 -6.83
CA LYS A 111 28.83 14.69 -6.99
C LYS A 111 29.97 14.09 -7.80
N ASP A 112 30.16 12.77 -7.71
CA ASP A 112 31.18 12.03 -8.48
C ASP A 112 30.69 11.62 -9.89
N ILE A 113 29.37 11.49 -10.10
CA ILE A 113 28.78 11.10 -11.39
C ILE A 113 28.57 12.30 -12.32
N ILE A 114 28.41 13.51 -11.77
CA ILE A 114 28.37 14.74 -12.56
C ILE A 114 29.82 15.09 -12.92
N CYS A 115 30.23 14.81 -14.16
CA CYS A 115 31.58 15.10 -14.64
C CYS A 115 32.04 16.50 -14.21
N PRO A 116 33.14 16.63 -13.45
CA PRO A 116 33.83 17.90 -13.30
C PRO A 116 34.45 18.22 -14.66
N ASN A 117 33.79 19.10 -15.40
CA ASN A 117 34.20 19.47 -16.73
C ASN A 117 35.32 20.52 -16.63
N GLU A 118 36.59 20.12 -16.67
CA GLU A 118 37.70 21.01 -17.07
C GLU A 118 38.77 20.20 -17.86
N ASP A 119 38.82 20.47 -19.17
CA ASP A 119 40.02 20.49 -20.02
C ASP A 119 40.84 19.21 -20.29
N VAL A 120 40.26 18.19 -20.95
CA VAL A 120 41.08 17.18 -21.65
C VAL A 120 40.55 16.89 -23.06
N THR A 121 41.10 17.61 -24.04
CA THR A 121 41.16 17.18 -25.43
C THR A 121 42.01 15.91 -25.54
N THR A 122 41.43 14.72 -25.40
CA THR A 122 42.03 13.49 -25.92
C THR A 122 40.98 12.55 -26.49
N LEU A 123 41.17 12.30 -27.78
CA LEU A 123 40.65 11.21 -28.61
C LEU A 123 40.71 9.84 -27.90
N ASP A 124 39.77 8.97 -28.27
CA ASP A 124 39.70 7.52 -28.03
C ASP A 124 39.42 7.05 -26.59
N GLY A 125 38.14 6.81 -26.30
CA GLY A 125 37.67 6.09 -25.13
C GLY A 125 36.16 6.23 -24.97
N ASN A 126 35.43 5.13 -25.10
CA ASN A 126 33.97 5.02 -25.12
C ASN A 126 33.31 5.29 -23.74
N ASP A 127 33.53 6.46 -23.15
CA ASP A 127 33.02 6.80 -21.82
C ASP A 127 31.74 7.63 -21.96
N GLN A 128 30.61 6.92 -22.05
CA GLN A 128 29.25 7.47 -22.09
C GLN A 128 28.88 8.15 -20.75
N CYS A 129 29.48 9.30 -20.47
CA CYS A 129 28.96 10.21 -19.45
C CYS A 129 27.82 11.05 -20.06
N ILE A 130 26.63 10.47 -20.09
CA ILE A 130 25.40 11.21 -20.38
C ILE A 130 24.45 11.05 -19.20
N PRO A 131 24.52 11.91 -18.16
CA PRO A 131 23.40 12.11 -17.27
C PRO A 131 22.38 12.96 -18.04
N ASN A 132 21.65 12.32 -18.95
CA ASN A 132 20.58 12.99 -19.65
C ASN A 132 19.58 13.40 -18.57
N ALA A 133 19.40 14.70 -18.34
CA ALA A 133 18.49 15.24 -17.32
C ALA A 133 17.09 14.59 -17.39
N THR A 134 16.69 14.15 -18.58
CA THR A 134 15.49 13.35 -18.83
C THR A 134 15.43 12.03 -18.04
N PHE A 135 16.53 11.29 -17.87
CA PHE A 135 16.55 10.04 -17.09
C PHE A 135 16.28 10.30 -15.59
N ILE A 136 16.86 11.38 -15.05
CA ILE A 136 16.63 11.81 -13.66
C ILE A 136 15.15 12.18 -13.49
N TRP A 137 14.58 12.97 -14.39
CA TRP A 137 13.16 13.33 -14.36
C TRP A 137 12.24 12.10 -14.47
N ILE A 138 12.56 11.14 -15.34
CA ILE A 138 11.80 9.89 -15.46
C ILE A 138 11.84 9.10 -14.14
N ALA A 139 13.00 9.00 -13.51
CA ALA A 139 13.14 8.33 -12.22
C ALA A 139 12.32 9.02 -11.10
N VAL A 140 12.37 10.36 -11.03
CA VAL A 140 11.59 11.14 -10.06
C VAL A 140 10.08 10.98 -10.28
N ILE A 141 9.61 11.07 -11.54
CA ILE A 141 8.20 10.87 -11.86
C ILE A 141 7.76 9.44 -11.52
N SER A 142 8.57 8.44 -11.87
CA SER A 142 8.30 7.04 -11.57
C SER A 142 8.17 6.80 -10.06
N LEU A 143 9.07 7.37 -9.26
CA LEU A 143 9.00 7.34 -7.80
C LEU A 143 7.71 8.00 -7.30
N LEU A 144 7.41 9.21 -7.74
CA LEU A 144 6.21 9.94 -7.31
C LEU A 144 4.92 9.16 -7.61
N VAL A 145 4.81 8.62 -8.83
CA VAL A 145 3.66 7.80 -9.24
C VAL A 145 3.59 6.51 -8.43
N GLY A 146 4.72 5.84 -8.20
CA GLY A 146 4.80 4.62 -7.41
C GLY A 146 4.35 4.82 -5.96
N PHE A 147 4.87 5.84 -5.28
CA PHE A 147 4.47 6.17 -3.91
C PHE A 147 3.01 6.60 -3.81
N SER A 148 2.52 7.38 -4.79
CA SER A 148 1.10 7.78 -4.85
C SER A 148 0.18 6.57 -5.04
N LEU A 149 0.56 5.63 -5.91
CA LEU A 149 -0.18 4.40 -6.13
C LEU A 149 -0.18 3.51 -4.87
N HIS A 150 0.95 3.43 -4.16
CA HIS A 150 1.04 2.66 -2.93
C HIS A 150 0.14 3.23 -1.83
N LEU A 151 0.13 4.56 -1.65
CA LEU A 151 -0.77 5.26 -0.75
C LEU A 151 -2.24 5.03 -1.11
N TYR A 152 -2.58 5.04 -2.39
CA TYR A 152 -3.92 4.75 -2.85
C TYR A 152 -4.35 3.32 -2.50
N CYS A 153 -3.48 2.32 -2.73
CA CYS A 153 -3.72 0.93 -2.34
C CYS A 153 -3.96 0.78 -0.83
N ILE A 154 -3.13 1.44 0.00
CA ILE A 154 -3.29 1.48 1.46
C ILE A 154 -4.62 2.10 1.83
N TYR A 155 -4.99 3.22 1.22
CA TYR A 155 -6.26 3.89 1.47
C TYR A 155 -7.47 3.00 1.15
N VAL A 156 -7.46 2.31 0.01
CA VAL A 156 -8.53 1.38 -0.38
C VAL A 156 -8.68 0.26 0.64
N ILE A 157 -7.57 -0.36 1.07
CA ILE A 157 -7.58 -1.45 2.05
C ILE A 157 -8.02 -0.93 3.43
N TYR A 158 -7.51 0.22 3.86
CA TYR A 158 -7.90 0.85 5.12
C TYR A 158 -9.42 1.13 5.17
N ARG A 159 -9.98 1.70 4.09
CA ARG A 159 -11.43 1.94 3.99
C ARG A 159 -12.22 0.64 4.02
N TYR A 160 -11.73 -0.41 3.37
CA TYR A 160 -12.38 -1.72 3.42
C TYR A 160 -12.31 -2.35 4.82
N THR A 161 -11.16 -2.31 5.48
CA THR A 161 -10.98 -2.75 6.87
C THR A 161 -11.93 -2.01 7.81
N SER A 162 -12.01 -0.68 7.70
CA SER A 162 -12.94 0.13 8.47
C SER A 162 -14.40 -0.23 8.19
N MET A 163 -14.78 -0.56 6.95
CA MET A 163 -16.15 -0.97 6.67
C MET A 163 -16.48 -2.31 7.37
N VAL A 164 -15.56 -3.28 7.31
CA VAL A 164 -15.76 -4.60 7.90
C VAL A 164 -15.82 -4.54 9.43
N THR A 165 -14.95 -3.75 10.06
CA THR A 165 -14.95 -3.58 11.53
C THR A 165 -16.24 -2.96 12.04
N TRP A 166 -16.81 -1.99 11.31
CA TRP A 166 -18.08 -1.38 11.68
C TRP A 166 -19.24 -2.38 11.56
N CYS A 167 -19.28 -3.19 10.50
CA CYS A 167 -20.30 -4.24 10.36
C CYS A 167 -20.23 -5.30 11.47
N GLU A 168 -19.03 -5.77 11.85
CA GLU A 168 -18.88 -6.72 12.96
C GLU A 168 -19.31 -6.11 14.31
N SER A 169 -19.06 -4.81 14.51
CA SER A 169 -19.49 -4.10 15.72
C SER A 169 -21.01 -3.95 15.82
N GLU A 170 -21.70 -3.65 14.71
CA GLU A 170 -23.17 -3.56 14.70
C GLU A 170 -23.82 -4.93 14.98
N GLU A 171 -23.30 -6.00 14.40
CA GLU A 171 -23.78 -7.36 14.64
C GLU A 171 -23.58 -7.78 16.10
N SER A 172 -22.44 -7.43 16.68
CA SER A 172 -22.15 -7.69 18.10
C SER A 172 -23.07 -6.91 19.04
N GLN A 173 -23.42 -5.67 18.71
CA GLN A 173 -24.37 -4.87 19.50
C GLN A 173 -25.81 -5.37 19.36
N ALA A 174 -26.22 -5.83 18.19
CA ALA A 174 -27.56 -6.40 17.96
C ALA A 174 -27.79 -7.69 18.76
N LEU A 175 -26.73 -8.49 18.98
CA LEU A 175 -26.78 -9.73 19.78
C LEU A 175 -26.80 -9.49 21.29
N LEU A 176 -26.37 -8.32 21.76
CA LEU A 176 -26.33 -7.95 23.17
C LEU A 176 -27.61 -7.25 23.66
N LEU A 177 -28.52 -6.90 22.75
CA LEU A 177 -29.83 -6.36 23.13
C LEU A 177 -30.77 -7.50 23.55
N PRO A 178 -31.35 -7.47 24.77
CA PRO A 178 -32.25 -8.51 25.23
C PRO A 178 -33.52 -8.59 24.36
N SER A 179 -33.93 -9.81 24.01
CA SER A 179 -35.08 -10.13 23.14
C SER A 179 -36.44 -9.57 23.60
N ASP A 180 -36.56 -9.05 24.83
CA ASP A 180 -37.84 -8.66 25.42
C ASP A 180 -38.39 -7.29 24.95
N GLU A 181 -37.64 -6.51 24.16
CA GLU A 181 -38.14 -5.22 23.59
C GLU A 181 -38.35 -5.24 22.06
N GLN A 182 -38.27 -6.40 21.41
CA GLN A 182 -38.29 -6.48 19.95
C GLN A 182 -39.70 -6.37 19.33
N GLU A 183 -40.78 -6.43 20.11
CA GLU A 183 -42.15 -6.38 19.59
C GLU A 183 -42.76 -4.95 19.55
N HIS A 184 -42.19 -3.96 20.25
CA HIS A 184 -42.80 -2.62 20.34
C HIS A 184 -42.08 -1.48 19.59
N THR A 185 -40.85 -1.67 19.09
CA THR A 185 -40.05 -0.58 18.50
C THR A 185 -40.03 -0.53 16.96
N THR A 186 -40.70 -1.45 16.27
CA THR A 186 -40.73 -1.50 14.79
C THR A 186 -41.51 -0.34 14.14
N LYS A 187 -42.29 0.44 14.89
CA LYS A 187 -43.02 1.61 14.35
C LYS A 187 -42.38 2.97 14.67
N GLY A 188 -41.36 3.04 15.54
CA GLY A 188 -40.82 4.32 16.04
C GLY A 188 -39.45 4.74 15.48
N LEU A 189 -38.58 3.78 15.14
CA LEU A 189 -37.17 4.09 14.87
C LEU A 189 -36.91 4.65 13.46
N SER A 190 -37.82 4.44 12.50
CA SER A 190 -37.67 4.94 11.13
C SER A 190 -37.69 6.47 11.06
N LYS A 191 -38.38 7.17 11.97
CA LYS A 191 -38.47 8.64 11.96
C LYS A 191 -37.26 9.35 12.56
N LYS A 192 -36.41 8.65 13.33
CA LYS A 192 -35.25 9.26 14.01
C LYS A 192 -34.01 9.26 13.12
N ILE A 193 -33.91 8.31 12.18
CA ILE A 193 -32.81 8.20 11.22
C ILE A 193 -32.93 9.31 10.14
N ASP A 194 -34.14 9.64 9.67
CA ASP A 194 -34.34 10.72 8.69
C ASP A 194 -33.95 12.10 9.23
N ARG A 195 -34.08 12.36 10.55
CA ARG A 195 -33.68 13.67 11.12
C ARG A 195 -32.17 13.86 11.22
N PHE A 196 -31.37 12.79 11.33
CA PHE A 196 -29.91 12.92 11.42
C PHE A 196 -29.25 13.15 10.05
N PHE A 197 -29.86 12.68 8.96
CA PHE A 197 -29.36 12.93 7.61
C PHE A 197 -29.77 14.30 7.06
N ILE A 198 -30.94 14.84 7.43
CA ILE A 198 -31.34 16.19 7.00
C ILE A 198 -30.49 17.28 7.69
N LYS A 199 -30.18 17.11 8.99
CA LYS A 199 -29.41 18.12 9.74
C LYS A 199 -27.94 18.24 9.32
N LYS A 200 -27.39 17.23 8.64
CA LYS A 200 -26.01 17.27 8.12
C LYS A 200 -25.93 17.81 6.69
N ALA A 201 -27.04 17.84 5.95
CA ALA A 201 -27.11 18.49 4.64
C ALA A 201 -27.30 20.02 4.78
N GLU A 202 -28.07 20.49 5.77
CA GLU A 202 -28.23 21.93 6.01
C GLU A 202 -26.96 22.61 6.57
N SER A 203 -26.03 21.86 7.17
CA SER A 203 -24.78 22.44 7.69
C SER A 203 -23.65 22.54 6.65
N SER A 204 -23.87 22.15 5.40
CA SER A 204 -22.88 22.31 4.32
C SER A 204 -23.27 23.33 3.24
N GLU A 205 -24.40 24.03 3.40
CA GLU A 205 -24.78 25.15 2.51
C GLU A 205 -24.51 26.54 3.14
N THR A 206 -24.01 26.59 4.37
CA THR A 206 -23.54 27.83 5.01
C THR A 206 -22.12 27.66 5.55
N ALA A 207 -21.15 27.59 4.64
CA ALA A 207 -19.74 27.92 4.90
C ALA A 207 -19.06 28.28 3.57
#